data_AF-A0A1Q7SSR1-F1
#
_entry.id   AF-A0A1Q7SSR1-F1
#
_cell.length_a   1.000
_cell.length_b   1.000
_cell.length_c   1.000
_cell.angle_alpha   90.00
_cell.angle_beta   90.00
_cell.angle_gamma   90.00
#
_symmetry.space_group_name_H-M   'P 1'
#
loop_
_entity.id
_entity.type
_entity.pdbx_description
1 polymer ?
#
loop_
_entity_poly.entity_id
_entity_poly.type
_entity_poly.pdbx_seq_one_letter_code
_entity_poly.pdbx_strand_id
1 'polypeptide(L)'
;MGAIGIGYPEGTLKAIAQSGNNGSRYTTNPATLTMPLSGVTYIELPSGGSWVPAAITGSGILVLHNSAKNALLQNPGGGTFRGLVICDDIVHLHNTIVGAVVSLTPAPSAGNVIGNGTGAVLYSRIAIKRATEVAVMPTNGSQNAVAWRE
;
A
#
# COMPACT_ATOMS: atom_id res chain seq x y z
N MET A 1 20.70 -18.38 -3.61
CA MET A 1 19.26 -18.58 -3.94
C MET A 1 18.47 -18.39 -2.65
N GLY A 2 17.66 -17.33 -2.52
CA GLY A 2 17.00 -17.00 -1.24
C GLY A 2 15.60 -16.42 -1.43
N ALA A 3 14.68 -16.87 -0.58
CA ALA A 3 13.43 -16.22 -0.19
C ALA A 3 12.25 -16.08 -1.19
N ILE A 4 12.19 -16.82 -2.29
CA ILE A 4 11.00 -16.83 -3.17
C ILE A 4 9.75 -17.52 -2.55
N GLY A 5 9.86 -18.10 -1.35
CA GLY A 5 8.76 -18.84 -0.70
C GLY A 5 8.04 -18.11 0.44
N ILE A 6 8.36 -16.84 0.71
CA ILE A 6 7.85 -16.13 1.91
C ILE A 6 7.18 -14.78 1.57
N GLY A 7 6.55 -14.68 0.39
CA GLY A 7 5.89 -13.48 -0.10
C GLY A 7 4.63 -13.78 -0.90
N TYR A 8 3.83 -12.76 -1.20
CA TYR A 8 2.68 -12.93 -2.10
C TYR A 8 3.20 -13.16 -3.52
N PRO A 9 2.71 -14.19 -4.24
CA PRO A 9 2.97 -14.32 -5.67
C PRO A 9 2.52 -13.05 -6.41
N GLU A 10 3.20 -12.74 -7.51
CA GLU A 10 2.83 -11.62 -8.37
C GLU A 10 1.35 -11.69 -8.76
N GLY A 11 0.68 -10.54 -8.78
CA GLY A 11 -0.75 -10.45 -9.10
C GLY A 11 -1.70 -10.84 -7.97
N THR A 12 -1.24 -11.48 -6.88
CA THR A 12 -2.13 -11.93 -5.79
C THR A 12 -2.88 -10.77 -5.12
N LEU A 13 -2.17 -9.70 -4.76
CA LEU A 13 -2.80 -8.53 -4.13
C LEU A 13 -3.79 -7.83 -5.09
N LYS A 14 -3.48 -7.79 -6.39
CA LYS A 14 -4.39 -7.27 -7.42
C LYS A 14 -5.65 -8.12 -7.54
N ALA A 15 -5.50 -9.45 -7.55
CA ALA A 15 -6.63 -10.38 -7.59
C ALA A 15 -7.52 -10.26 -6.35
N ILE A 16 -6.94 -10.13 -5.15
CA ILE A 16 -7.71 -9.90 -3.91
C ILE A 16 -8.45 -8.56 -3.97
N ALA A 17 -7.79 -7.50 -4.42
CA ALA A 17 -8.40 -6.19 -4.64
C ALA A 17 -9.60 -6.25 -5.59
N GLN A 18 -9.47 -6.99 -6.70
CA GLN A 18 -10.54 -7.19 -7.68
C GLN A 18 -11.68 -8.06 -7.17
N SER A 19 -11.43 -8.95 -6.19
CA SER A 19 -12.46 -9.83 -5.64
C SER A 19 -13.54 -9.11 -4.80
N GLY A 20 -13.24 -7.92 -4.27
CA GLY A 20 -14.14 -7.21 -3.35
C GLY A 20 -14.18 -7.78 -1.92
N ASN A 21 -13.55 -8.93 -1.66
CA ASN A 21 -13.62 -9.61 -0.37
C ASN A 21 -13.08 -8.74 0.78
N ASN A 22 -13.74 -8.77 1.93
CA ASN A 22 -13.34 -7.99 3.12
C ASN A 22 -13.24 -6.47 2.85
N GLY A 23 -14.03 -5.98 1.89
CA GLY A 23 -14.03 -4.57 1.46
C GLY A 23 -12.79 -4.17 0.66
N SER A 24 -12.07 -5.15 0.10
CA SER A 24 -10.97 -4.95 -0.85
C SER A 24 -11.47 -4.23 -2.11
N ARG A 25 -10.61 -3.44 -2.75
CA ARG A 25 -11.01 -2.58 -3.88
C ARG A 25 -9.90 -2.46 -4.90
N TYR A 26 -10.27 -2.57 -6.17
CA TYR A 26 -9.41 -2.22 -7.29
C TYR A 26 -9.96 -0.97 -7.99
N THR A 27 -9.10 -0.01 -8.31
CA THR A 27 -9.49 1.16 -9.12
C THR A 27 -8.34 1.67 -9.98
N THR A 28 -8.68 2.22 -11.14
CA THR A 28 -7.76 3.00 -11.98
C THR A 28 -7.98 4.51 -11.83
N ASN A 29 -9.07 4.91 -11.15
CA ASN A 29 -9.37 6.29 -10.83
C ASN A 29 -9.54 6.41 -9.31
N PRO A 30 -8.54 6.89 -8.58
CA PRO A 30 -8.60 6.94 -7.13
C PRO A 30 -9.63 7.96 -6.59
N ALA A 31 -10.16 8.86 -7.42
CA ALA A 31 -11.24 9.77 -7.01
C ALA A 31 -12.56 9.04 -6.70
N THR A 32 -12.70 7.78 -7.12
CA THR A 32 -13.88 6.95 -6.81
C THR A 32 -13.79 6.24 -5.46
N LEU A 33 -12.64 6.34 -4.78
CA LEU A 33 -12.44 5.69 -3.49
C LEU A 33 -13.25 6.37 -2.40
N THR A 34 -14.03 5.58 -1.67
CA THR A 34 -14.66 6.02 -0.42
C THR A 34 -13.84 5.54 0.79
N MET A 35 -13.70 6.41 1.79
CA MET A 35 -12.98 6.12 3.04
C MET A 35 -13.98 5.65 4.13
N PRO A 36 -13.55 4.86 5.13
CA PRO A 36 -12.21 4.31 5.31
C PRO A 36 -11.93 3.13 4.36
N LEU A 37 -10.67 2.94 3.98
CA LEU A 37 -10.21 1.75 3.26
C LEU A 37 -10.20 0.53 4.18
N SER A 38 -10.50 -0.64 3.61
CA SER A 38 -10.40 -1.94 4.28
C SER A 38 -9.85 -3.00 3.33
N GLY A 39 -9.34 -4.11 3.87
CA GLY A 39 -8.83 -5.21 3.06
C GLY A 39 -7.62 -4.84 2.20
N VAL A 40 -7.60 -5.30 0.95
CA VAL A 40 -6.57 -4.92 -0.03
C VAL A 40 -7.13 -3.87 -0.98
N THR A 41 -6.60 -2.65 -0.93
CA THR A 41 -6.90 -1.60 -1.90
C THR A 41 -5.75 -1.50 -2.90
N TYR A 42 -6.02 -1.79 -4.18
CA TYR A 42 -5.05 -1.71 -5.26
C TYR A 42 -5.45 -0.60 -6.24
N ILE A 43 -4.58 0.40 -6.36
CA ILE A 43 -4.77 1.56 -7.21
C ILE A 43 -3.76 1.46 -8.35
N GLU A 44 -4.27 1.29 -9.57
CA GLU A 44 -3.44 1.22 -10.77
C GLU A 44 -3.51 2.53 -11.54
N LEU A 45 -2.48 3.35 -11.42
CA LEU A 45 -2.45 4.66 -12.08
C LEU A 45 -1.95 4.56 -13.53
N PRO A 46 -2.26 5.52 -14.40
CA PRO A 46 -1.53 5.68 -15.65
C PRO A 46 -0.05 5.98 -15.39
N SER A 47 0.80 5.80 -16.41
CA SER A 47 2.23 6.14 -16.32
C SER A 47 2.41 7.61 -15.96
N GLY A 48 3.26 7.89 -14.96
CA GLY A 48 3.48 9.22 -14.39
C GLY A 48 2.28 9.77 -13.61
N GLY A 49 1.25 8.95 -13.37
CA GLY A 49 0.07 9.36 -12.63
C GLY A 49 0.38 9.58 -11.14
N SER A 50 -0.27 10.58 -10.57
CA SER A 50 -0.21 10.88 -9.13
C SER A 50 -1.56 10.71 -8.46
N TRP A 51 -1.56 10.13 -7.26
CA TRP A 51 -2.71 10.17 -6.38
C TRP A 51 -2.51 11.21 -5.28
N VAL A 52 -3.40 12.20 -5.24
CA VAL A 52 -3.46 13.26 -4.21
C VAL A 52 -4.76 13.10 -3.40
N PRO A 53 -4.80 12.19 -2.41
CA PRO A 53 -6.01 12.02 -1.59
C PRO A 53 -6.19 13.14 -0.58
N ALA A 54 -7.44 13.49 -0.30
CA ALA A 54 -7.79 14.40 0.79
C ALA A 54 -7.44 13.82 2.17
N ALA A 55 -7.54 12.50 2.36
CA ALA A 55 -7.04 11.79 3.55
C ALA A 55 -6.86 10.30 3.22
N ILE A 56 -5.90 9.64 3.87
CA ILE A 56 -5.78 8.18 3.82
C ILE A 56 -6.14 7.64 5.20
N THR A 57 -7.32 7.04 5.30
CA THR A 57 -7.87 6.51 6.55
C THR A 57 -8.34 5.08 6.37
N GLY A 58 -8.09 4.22 7.36
CA GLY A 58 -8.59 2.84 7.34
C GLY A 58 -7.54 1.84 7.79
N SER A 59 -7.67 0.60 7.33
CA SER A 59 -6.71 -0.46 7.64
C SER A 59 -6.59 -1.50 6.54
N GLY A 60 -5.45 -2.18 6.46
CA GLY A 60 -5.23 -3.25 5.50
C GLY A 60 -3.98 -3.04 4.66
N ILE A 61 -4.01 -3.50 3.41
CA ILE A 61 -2.92 -3.33 2.45
C ILE A 61 -3.36 -2.32 1.40
N LEU A 62 -2.61 -1.24 1.26
CA LEU A 62 -2.78 -0.24 0.21
C LEU A 62 -1.64 -0.39 -0.78
N VAL A 63 -1.95 -0.62 -2.05
CA VAL A 63 -0.99 -0.70 -3.15
C VAL A 63 -1.27 0.42 -4.14
N LEU A 64 -0.25 1.22 -4.45
CA LEU A 64 -0.27 2.24 -5.50
C LEU A 64 0.83 1.91 -6.50
N HIS A 65 0.46 1.50 -7.70
CA HIS A 65 1.41 0.96 -8.66
C HIS A 65 1.00 1.30 -10.09
N ASN A 66 1.95 1.31 -11.02
CA ASN A 66 1.68 1.20 -12.44
C ASN A 66 2.76 0.36 -13.15
N SER A 67 2.46 -0.10 -14.35
CA SER A 67 3.40 -0.94 -15.13
C SER A 67 4.72 -0.22 -15.50
N ALA A 68 4.74 1.11 -15.45
CA ALA A 68 5.92 1.93 -15.67
C ALA A 68 6.74 2.18 -14.39
N LYS A 69 6.33 1.61 -13.25
CA LYS A 69 6.96 1.74 -11.92
C LYS A 69 7.16 3.20 -11.49
N ASN A 70 6.22 4.08 -11.83
CA ASN A 70 6.33 5.52 -11.60
C ASN A 70 5.02 6.15 -11.10
N ALA A 71 4.18 5.36 -10.41
CA ALA A 71 2.99 5.88 -9.74
C ALA A 71 3.37 6.67 -8.48
N LEU A 72 2.84 7.88 -8.33
CA LEU A 72 3.22 8.78 -7.24
C LEU A 72 2.13 8.88 -6.18
N LEU A 73 2.48 8.61 -4.92
CA LEU A 73 1.67 9.03 -3.78
C LEU A 73 2.10 10.44 -3.35
N GLN A 74 1.19 11.41 -3.42
CA GLN A 74 1.55 12.81 -3.19
C GLN A 74 0.62 13.51 -2.21
N ASN A 75 1.22 14.11 -1.18
CA ASN A 75 0.59 15.07 -0.25
C ASN A 75 -0.80 14.62 0.25
N PRO A 76 -0.96 13.38 0.77
CA PRO A 76 -2.23 12.96 1.34
C PRO A 76 -2.63 13.91 2.46
N GLY A 77 -3.84 14.45 2.45
CA GLY A 77 -4.28 15.52 3.39
C GLY A 77 -4.53 15.07 4.84
N GLY A 78 -3.76 14.09 5.33
CA GLY A 78 -3.82 13.56 6.69
C GLY A 78 -4.54 12.21 6.80
N GLY A 79 -5.08 11.94 7.99
CA GLY A 79 -5.73 10.68 8.32
C GLY A 79 -4.80 9.66 9.00
N THR A 80 -5.38 8.55 9.46
CA THR A 80 -4.64 7.44 10.06
C THR A 80 -4.95 6.15 9.31
N PHE A 81 -3.92 5.53 8.75
CA PHE A 81 -4.02 4.22 8.12
C PHE A 81 -3.23 3.19 8.92
N ARG A 82 -3.83 2.03 9.17
CA ARG A 82 -3.23 0.95 9.97
C ARG A 82 -2.94 -0.26 9.09
N GLY A 83 -1.68 -0.54 8.79
CA GLY A 83 -1.31 -1.70 7.99
C GLY A 83 -0.10 -1.45 7.10
N LEU A 84 -0.16 -1.95 5.87
CA LEU A 84 0.94 -1.90 4.92
C LEU A 84 0.58 -0.97 3.75
N VAL A 85 1.45 -0.02 3.45
CA VAL A 85 1.36 0.81 2.25
C VAL A 85 2.52 0.45 1.34
N ILE A 86 2.23 0.12 0.09
CA ILE A 86 3.21 -0.20 -0.95
C ILE A 86 2.99 0.80 -2.08
N CYS A 87 4.02 1.55 -2.45
CA CYS A 87 3.94 2.55 -3.51
C CYS A 87 5.17 2.49 -4.39
N ASP A 88 5.02 2.76 -5.69
CA ASP A 88 6.17 2.93 -6.59
C ASP A 88 7.07 4.05 -6.11
N ASP A 89 6.50 5.24 -5.88
CA ASP A 89 7.21 6.39 -5.35
C ASP A 89 6.28 7.25 -4.46
N ILE A 90 6.89 7.97 -3.53
CA ILE A 90 6.22 8.78 -2.51
C ILE A 90 6.87 10.16 -2.47
N VAL A 91 6.08 11.19 -2.74
CA VAL A 91 6.56 12.58 -2.76
C VAL A 91 6.59 13.17 -1.35
N HIS A 92 5.46 13.18 -0.65
CA HIS A 92 5.40 13.51 0.77
C HIS A 92 4.25 12.75 1.45
N LEU A 93 4.46 12.35 2.70
CA LEU A 93 3.44 11.82 3.60
C LEU A 93 3.13 12.87 4.68
N HIS A 94 1.86 13.29 4.77
CA HIS A 94 1.33 14.12 5.88
C HIS A 94 0.33 13.36 6.76
N ASN A 95 0.18 12.06 6.51
CA ASN A 95 -0.71 11.14 7.21
C ASN A 95 0.07 10.31 8.24
N THR A 96 -0.67 9.73 9.18
CA THR A 96 -0.12 8.78 10.15
C THR A 96 -0.32 7.36 9.64
N ILE A 97 0.77 6.69 9.31
CA ILE A 97 0.79 5.25 9.02
C ILE A 97 1.21 4.50 10.29
N VAL A 98 0.33 3.64 10.81
CA VAL A 98 0.67 2.71 11.90
C VAL A 98 0.86 1.33 11.29
N GLY A 99 2.11 0.92 11.08
CA GLY A 99 2.46 -0.32 10.40
C GLY A 99 3.75 -0.16 9.60
N ALA A 100 3.70 -0.26 8.27
CA ALA A 100 4.88 -0.07 7.42
C ALA A 100 4.51 0.61 6.11
N VAL A 101 5.49 1.35 5.56
CA VAL A 101 5.44 1.92 4.21
C VAL A 101 6.62 1.35 3.43
N VAL A 102 6.36 0.95 2.20
CA VAL A 102 7.31 0.37 1.27
C VAL A 102 7.30 1.25 0.03
N SER A 103 8.44 1.89 -0.23
CA SER A 103 8.71 2.55 -1.50
C SER A 103 9.44 1.55 -2.40
N LEU A 104 8.96 1.36 -3.64
CA LEU A 104 9.59 0.45 -4.60
C LEU A 104 10.68 1.14 -5.43
N THR A 105 10.74 2.48 -5.42
CA THR A 105 11.87 3.22 -5.96
C THR A 105 13.04 3.28 -4.97
N PRO A 106 14.28 3.00 -5.41
CA PRO A 106 15.48 3.20 -4.59
C PRO A 106 15.83 4.69 -4.45
N ALA A 107 15.25 5.56 -5.27
CA ALA A 107 15.47 7.00 -5.28
C ALA A 107 14.10 7.69 -5.35
N PRO A 108 13.47 8.01 -4.21
CA PRO A 108 12.21 8.74 -4.22
C PRO A 108 12.38 10.09 -4.91
N SER A 109 11.40 10.49 -5.71
CA SER A 109 11.45 11.75 -6.48
C SER A 109 11.53 12.99 -5.58
N ALA A 110 11.12 12.86 -4.32
CA ALA A 110 11.28 13.87 -3.29
C ALA A 110 12.35 13.49 -2.28
N GLY A 111 13.22 14.45 -1.92
CA GLY A 111 14.28 14.24 -0.93
C GLY A 111 13.78 14.05 0.51
N ASN A 112 12.54 14.43 0.83
CA ASN A 112 11.95 14.37 2.18
C ASN A 112 10.58 13.67 2.17
N VAL A 113 10.58 12.35 1.99
CA VAL A 113 9.36 11.52 1.87
C VAL A 113 8.41 11.63 3.06
N ILE A 114 8.94 11.72 4.29
CA ILE A 114 8.15 12.05 5.48
C ILE A 114 8.23 13.57 5.63
N GLY A 115 7.11 14.26 5.39
CA GLY A 115 7.06 15.71 5.28
C GLY A 115 7.55 16.43 6.55
N ASN A 116 7.71 17.75 6.46
CA ASN A 116 8.35 18.58 7.47
C ASN A 116 7.52 18.88 8.75
N GLY A 117 6.54 18.06 9.15
CA GLY A 117 5.92 18.29 10.47
C GLY A 117 4.70 17.49 10.93
N THR A 118 3.93 16.83 10.05
CA THR A 118 2.68 16.18 10.49
C THR A 118 2.52 14.71 10.10
N GLY A 119 3.31 14.23 9.13
CA GLY A 119 3.32 12.82 8.74
C GLY A 119 4.15 11.98 9.71
N ALA A 120 3.70 10.75 9.96
CA ALA A 120 4.44 9.80 10.79
C ALA A 120 4.27 8.39 10.27
N VAL A 121 5.39 7.65 10.18
CA VAL A 121 5.37 6.20 9.94
C VAL A 121 5.78 5.51 11.24
N LEU A 122 4.79 5.01 11.97
CA LEU A 122 4.96 4.37 13.26
C LEU A 122 4.96 2.86 13.06
N TYR A 123 6.12 2.23 13.24
CA TYR A 123 6.22 0.78 13.07
C TYR A 123 5.26 0.03 14.01
N SER A 124 4.44 -0.86 13.46
CA SER A 124 3.54 -1.70 14.25
C SER A 124 3.39 -3.09 13.65
N ARG A 125 4.05 -4.07 14.28
CA ARG A 125 3.94 -5.48 13.92
C ARG A 125 2.50 -5.99 13.93
N ILE A 126 1.67 -5.49 14.85
CA ILE A 126 0.27 -5.93 15.00
C ILE A 126 -0.56 -5.43 13.82
N ALA A 127 -0.37 -4.18 13.42
CA ALA A 127 -1.09 -3.62 12.27
C ALA A 127 -0.68 -4.32 10.97
N ILE A 128 0.62 -4.59 10.78
CA ILE A 128 1.13 -5.32 9.61
C ILE A 128 0.54 -6.74 9.58
N LYS A 129 0.61 -7.48 10.70
CA LYS A 129 0.08 -8.86 10.77
C LYS A 129 -1.41 -8.91 10.44
N ARG A 130 -2.20 -8.01 11.03
CA ARG A 130 -3.65 -7.93 10.76
C ARG A 130 -3.94 -7.58 9.30
N ALA A 131 -3.19 -6.66 8.71
CA ALA A 131 -3.34 -6.32 7.30
C ALA A 131 -3.09 -7.53 6.38
N THR A 132 -2.11 -8.37 6.73
CA THR A 132 -1.70 -9.52 5.93
C THR A 132 -2.58 -10.76 6.15
N GLU A 133 -3.21 -10.88 7.32
CA GLU A 133 -4.25 -11.90 7.60
C GLU A 133 -5.48 -11.73 6.69
N VAL A 134 -5.80 -10.51 6.26
CA VAL A 134 -6.92 -10.26 5.34
C VAL A 134 -6.59 -10.65 3.90
N ALA A 135 -5.31 -10.75 3.56
CA ALA A 135 -4.83 -11.17 2.24
C ALA A 135 -4.58 -12.68 2.13
N VAL A 136 -5.13 -13.49 3.05
CA VAL A 136 -5.04 -14.95 3.00
C VAL A 136 -5.98 -15.51 1.94
N MET A 137 -5.42 -15.98 0.82
CA MET A 137 -6.05 -16.97 -0.06
C MET A 137 -5.91 -18.38 0.56
N PRO A 138 -6.80 -19.35 0.24
CA PRO A 138 -6.83 -20.66 0.89
C PRO A 138 -5.52 -21.44 0.72
N THR A 139 -5.06 -22.03 1.83
CA THR A 139 -4.08 -23.12 2.04
C THR A 139 -3.14 -23.48 0.90
N ASN A 140 -1.89 -22.97 0.93
CA ASN A 140 -0.64 -23.73 0.69
C ASN A 140 0.63 -22.86 0.83
N GLY A 141 0.81 -22.17 1.96
CA GLY A 141 2.05 -21.43 2.19
C GLY A 141 2.16 -20.89 3.61
N SER A 142 3.32 -21.11 4.23
CA SER A 142 3.65 -20.64 5.58
C SER A 142 3.56 -19.11 5.67
N GLN A 143 2.74 -18.60 6.58
CA GLN A 143 2.38 -17.17 6.75
C GLN A 143 3.42 -16.36 7.55
N ASN A 144 4.69 -16.78 7.60
CA ASN A 144 5.66 -16.25 8.56
C ASN A 144 6.50 -15.05 8.08
N ALA A 145 6.41 -14.65 6.81
CA ALA A 145 6.92 -13.36 6.38
C ALA A 145 6.14 -12.82 5.18
N VAL A 146 6.24 -11.51 4.98
CA VAL A 146 5.68 -10.78 3.85
C VAL A 146 6.87 -10.23 3.08
N ALA A 147 7.27 -10.92 2.02
CA ALA A 147 8.27 -10.45 1.07
C ALA A 147 7.61 -10.02 -0.25
N TRP A 148 8.21 -9.05 -0.93
CA TRP A 148 7.89 -8.64 -2.30
C TRP A 148 9.22 -8.52 -3.08
N ARG A 149 9.17 -8.73 -4.40
CA ARG A 149 10.34 -8.69 -5.28
C ARG A 149 10.24 -7.46 -6.18
N GLU A 150 11.36 -6.77 -6.37
CA GLU A 150 11.53 -5.65 -7.32
C GLU A 150 11.42 -6.08 -8.80
#